data_AF-A0A9K3HXK8-F1
#
_entry.id   AF-A0A9K3HXK8-F1
#
_cell.length_a   1.000
_cell.length_b   1.000
_cell.length_c   1.000
_cell.angle_alpha   90.00
_cell.angle_beta   90.00
_cell.angle_gamma   90.00
#
_symmetry.space_group_name_H-M   'P 1'
#
loop_
_entity.id
_entity.type
_entity.pdbx_description
1 polymer ?
#
loop_
_entity_poly.entity_id
_entity_poly.type
_entity_poly.pdbx_seq_one_letter_code
_entity_poly.pdbx_strand_id
1 'polypeptide(L)'
;MVCFFIIQARVSMILFVSSFLTILAVGGFPSFVEETKVFQCERLNGHYGVGSYVISHAISSTPYLLLISLIPGAIAYSFIGLQREPGQFIYFELVVLMAMLLVECQMMIVAAIVPNLLMGIISGAGVQGLMILGAGFFRLPNHLPHIFWKYPMYYISFHRYALEGLYKNEFEGLKFPAYPGGLPTVDGETLLKSVLHVEMGYSKWIDLAIMFGMVVAYRIMFFCIIKTKENVGPIIRDFMSSYTFRN
;
A
#
# COMPACT_ATOMS: atom_id res chain seq x y z
N MET A 1 -24.20 -13.77 -19.37
CA MET A 1 -24.17 -13.96 -17.90
C MET A 1 -22.87 -14.58 -17.41
N VAL A 2 -22.44 -15.76 -17.90
CA VAL A 2 -21.19 -16.45 -17.46
C VAL A 2 -19.92 -15.58 -17.61
N CYS A 3 -19.78 -14.84 -18.70
CA CYS A 3 -18.63 -13.96 -18.94
C CYS A 3 -18.48 -12.86 -17.88
N PHE A 4 -19.59 -12.20 -17.51
CA PHE A 4 -19.59 -11.17 -16.48
C PHE A 4 -19.18 -11.71 -15.10
N PHE A 5 -19.62 -12.93 -14.75
CA PHE A 5 -19.18 -13.58 -13.51
C PHE A 5 -17.68 -13.86 -13.51
N ILE A 6 -17.10 -14.29 -14.63
CA ILE A 6 -15.65 -14.54 -14.74
C ILE A 6 -14.87 -13.24 -14.54
N ILE A 7 -15.31 -12.14 -15.17
CA ILE A 7 -14.68 -10.83 -15.02
C ILE A 7 -14.76 -10.37 -13.57
N GLN A 8 -15.96 -10.37 -12.98
CA GLN A 8 -16.16 -9.94 -11.60
C GLN A 8 -15.36 -10.80 -10.60
N ALA A 9 -15.25 -12.11 -10.84
CA ALA A 9 -14.41 -13.00 -10.04
C ALA A 9 -12.93 -12.60 -10.13
N ARG A 10 -12.39 -12.34 -11.33
CA ARG A 10 -11.01 -11.87 -11.50
C ARG A 10 -10.75 -10.54 -10.78
N VAL A 11 -11.63 -9.55 -10.98
CA VAL A 11 -11.52 -8.23 -10.33
C VAL A 11 -11.54 -8.36 -8.79
N SER A 12 -12.48 -9.15 -8.26
CA SER A 12 -12.62 -9.37 -6.81
C SER A 12 -11.43 -10.11 -6.22
N MET A 13 -10.90 -11.10 -6.95
CA MET A 13 -9.72 -11.86 -6.52
C MET A 13 -8.46 -11.00 -6.53
N ILE A 14 -8.27 -10.13 -7.53
CA ILE A 14 -7.16 -9.18 -7.58
C ILE A 14 -7.19 -8.28 -6.34
N LEU A 15 -8.36 -7.69 -6.03
CA LEU A 15 -8.52 -6.89 -4.82
C LEU A 15 -8.26 -7.70 -3.56
N PHE A 16 -8.83 -8.90 -3.48
CA PHE A 16 -8.69 -9.75 -2.31
C PHE A 16 -7.22 -10.05 -2.05
N VAL A 17 -6.46 -10.51 -3.04
CA VAL A 17 -5.04 -10.82 -2.88
C VAL A 17 -4.23 -9.57 -2.53
N SER A 18 -4.41 -8.47 -3.26
CA SER A 18 -3.64 -7.25 -3.03
C SER A 18 -3.93 -6.63 -1.66
N SER A 19 -5.18 -6.69 -1.19
CA SER A 19 -5.62 -6.08 0.07
C SER A 19 -5.37 -6.99 1.27
N PHE A 20 -5.63 -8.29 1.12
CA PHE A 20 -5.47 -9.27 2.20
C PHE A 20 -4.01 -9.40 2.61
N LEU A 21 -3.08 -9.51 1.65
CA LEU A 21 -1.65 -9.56 1.94
C LEU A 21 -1.19 -8.30 2.69
N THR A 22 -1.65 -7.11 2.26
CA THR A 22 -1.32 -5.86 2.94
C THR A 22 -1.90 -5.76 4.35
N ILE A 23 -3.10 -6.29 4.60
CA ILE A 23 -3.68 -6.31 5.95
C ILE A 23 -2.92 -7.28 6.85
N LEU A 24 -2.55 -8.48 6.34
CA LEU A 24 -1.79 -9.44 7.11
C LEU A 24 -0.42 -8.89 7.53
N ALA A 25 0.20 -8.06 6.70
CA ALA A 25 1.47 -7.41 7.02
C ALA A 25 1.38 -6.49 8.25
N VAL A 26 0.19 -5.98 8.62
CA VAL A 26 -0.02 -5.23 9.87
C VAL A 26 0.25 -6.11 11.10
N GLY A 27 0.15 -7.44 10.98
CA GLY A 27 0.51 -8.38 12.04
C GLY A 27 1.98 -8.28 12.47
N GLY A 28 2.87 -7.76 11.61
CA GLY A 28 4.27 -7.47 11.93
C GLY A 28 4.48 -6.16 12.72
N PHE A 29 3.41 -5.44 13.08
CA PHE A 29 3.51 -4.18 13.81
C PHE A 29 4.28 -4.26 15.16
N PRO A 30 4.11 -5.30 16.00
CA PRO A 30 4.83 -5.39 17.27
C PRO A 30 6.36 -5.36 17.13
N SER A 31 6.91 -6.01 16.10
CA SER A 31 8.36 -5.99 15.86
C SER A 31 8.87 -4.60 15.49
N PHE A 32 8.11 -3.82 14.71
CA PHE A 32 8.49 -2.43 14.40
C PHE A 32 8.51 -1.53 15.64
N VAL A 33 7.59 -1.77 16.58
CA VAL A 33 7.56 -1.03 17.86
C VAL A 33 8.78 -1.38 18.72
N GLU A 34 9.15 -2.65 18.78
CA GLU A 34 10.36 -3.09 19.50
C GLU A 34 11.62 -2.50 18.89
N GLU A 35 11.75 -2.56 17.56
CA GLU A 35 12.88 -1.99 16.84
C GLU A 35 13.01 -0.47 17.05
N THR A 36 11.88 0.24 17.01
CA THR A 36 11.86 1.70 17.27
C THR A 36 12.34 2.05 18.68
N LYS A 37 12.05 1.20 19.68
CA LYS A 37 12.55 1.40 21.06
C LYS A 37 14.05 1.18 21.14
N VAL A 38 14.56 0.13 20.52
CA VAL A 38 16.01 -0.15 20.46
C VAL A 38 16.74 0.99 19.76
N PHE A 39 16.22 1.44 18.62
CA PHE A 39 16.74 2.58 17.87
C PHE A 39 16.85 3.84 18.75
N GLN A 40 15.81 4.16 19.52
CA GLN A 40 15.82 5.32 20.42
C GLN A 40 16.94 5.22 21.48
N CYS A 41 17.17 4.03 22.04
CA CYS A 41 18.24 3.80 23.01
C CYS A 41 19.63 3.95 22.37
N GLU A 42 19.88 3.32 21.22
CA GLU A 42 21.17 3.40 20.51
C GLU A 42 21.47 4.81 20.03
N ARG A 43 20.43 5.55 19.63
CA ARG A 43 20.50 6.94 19.23
C ARG A 43 20.86 7.88 20.38
N LEU A 44 20.28 7.68 21.57
CA LEU A 44 20.64 8.44 22.78
C LEU A 44 22.09 8.20 23.19
N ASN A 45 22.62 7.01 22.92
CA ASN A 45 24.03 6.66 23.14
C ASN A 45 24.95 7.10 21.99
N GLY A 46 24.43 7.76 20.95
CA GLY A 46 25.22 8.33 19.85
C GLY A 46 25.76 7.33 18.82
N HIS A 47 25.23 6.11 18.73
CA HIS A 47 25.79 5.05 17.86
C HIS A 47 25.59 5.34 16.36
N TYR A 48 24.41 5.79 15.95
CA TYR A 48 24.10 6.13 14.55
C TYR A 48 22.98 7.16 14.43
N GLY A 49 22.81 7.71 13.22
CA GLY A 49 21.80 8.73 12.92
C GLY A 49 20.53 8.16 12.29
N VAL A 50 19.46 8.95 12.30
CA VAL A 50 18.15 8.62 11.71
C VAL A 50 18.27 8.18 10.24
N GLY A 51 19.13 8.85 9.45
CA GLY A 51 19.30 8.51 8.03
C GLY A 51 19.91 7.12 7.82
N SER A 52 20.90 6.77 8.66
CA SER A 52 21.52 5.45 8.64
C SER A 52 20.48 4.37 8.94
N TYR A 53 19.65 4.59 9.96
CA TYR A 53 18.57 3.69 10.36
C TYR A 53 17.57 3.44 9.22
N VAL A 54 17.07 4.50 8.59
CA VAL A 54 16.05 4.39 7.53
C VAL A 54 16.59 3.64 6.31
N ILE A 55 17.84 3.91 5.93
CA ILE A 55 18.48 3.26 4.77
C ILE A 55 18.82 1.81 5.09
N SER A 56 19.43 1.53 6.25
CA SER A 56 19.80 0.17 6.65
C SER A 56 18.57 -0.71 6.78
N HIS A 57 17.50 -0.19 7.39
CA HIS A 57 16.23 -0.89 7.49
C HIS A 57 15.63 -1.16 6.11
N ALA A 58 15.59 -0.17 5.21
CA ALA A 58 15.00 -0.37 3.89
C ALA A 58 15.74 -1.46 3.10
N ILE A 59 17.07 -1.50 3.17
CA ILE A 59 17.88 -2.52 2.49
C ILE A 59 17.71 -3.89 3.15
N SER A 60 17.70 -3.95 4.49
CA SER A 60 17.60 -5.22 5.22
C SER A 60 16.22 -5.86 5.11
N SER A 61 15.13 -5.07 5.11
CA SER A 61 13.77 -5.61 5.06
C SER A 61 13.32 -6.04 3.67
N THR A 62 13.78 -5.35 2.60
CA THR A 62 13.41 -5.64 1.21
C THR A 62 13.51 -7.12 0.80
N PRO A 63 14.60 -7.87 1.05
CA PRO A 63 14.67 -9.29 0.66
C PRO A 63 13.65 -10.16 1.40
N TYR A 64 13.35 -9.86 2.66
CA TYR A 64 12.33 -10.58 3.41
C TYR A 64 10.93 -10.25 2.88
N LEU A 65 10.66 -8.97 2.59
CA LEU A 65 9.41 -8.52 1.97
C LEU A 65 9.18 -9.16 0.60
N LEU A 66 10.25 -9.32 -0.19
CA LEU A 66 10.21 -10.03 -1.46
C LEU A 66 9.82 -11.49 -1.29
N LEU A 67 10.37 -12.21 -0.30
CA LEU A 67 10.02 -13.61 -0.08
C LEU A 67 8.56 -13.77 0.37
N ILE A 68 8.10 -12.91 1.30
CA ILE A 68 6.73 -12.98 1.80
C ILE A 68 5.69 -12.43 0.81
N SER A 69 6.09 -11.65 -0.20
CA SER A 69 5.21 -11.29 -1.33
C SER A 69 5.19 -12.41 -2.36
N LEU A 70 6.36 -12.93 -2.74
CA LEU A 70 6.54 -13.84 -3.86
C LEU A 70 5.87 -15.18 -3.65
N ILE A 71 6.00 -15.76 -2.47
CA ILE A 71 5.44 -17.09 -2.19
C ILE A 71 3.91 -17.06 -2.27
N PRO A 72 3.19 -16.24 -1.48
CA PRO A 72 1.74 -16.19 -1.57
C PRO A 72 1.25 -15.53 -2.86
N GLY A 73 1.99 -14.58 -3.44
CA GLY A 73 1.70 -13.96 -4.73
C GLY A 73 1.70 -14.98 -5.86
N ALA A 74 2.73 -15.83 -5.95
CA ALA A 74 2.81 -16.90 -6.94
C ALA A 74 1.72 -17.96 -6.78
N ILE A 75 1.40 -18.35 -5.53
CA ILE A 75 0.32 -19.29 -5.23
C ILE A 75 -1.02 -18.69 -5.68
N ALA A 76 -1.29 -17.43 -5.31
CA ALA A 76 -2.53 -16.75 -5.67
C ALA A 76 -2.67 -16.56 -7.18
N TYR A 77 -1.58 -16.16 -7.87
CA TYR A 77 -1.56 -15.97 -9.32
C TYR A 77 -1.89 -17.28 -10.06
N SER A 78 -1.27 -18.37 -9.63
CA SER A 78 -1.50 -19.71 -10.18
C SER A 78 -2.92 -20.22 -9.90
N PHE A 79 -3.45 -19.94 -8.71
CA PHE A 79 -4.78 -20.37 -8.29
C PHE A 79 -5.90 -19.66 -9.07
N ILE A 80 -5.75 -18.36 -9.36
CA ILE A 80 -6.76 -17.57 -10.08
C ILE A 80 -6.79 -17.91 -11.57
N GLY A 81 -5.67 -18.38 -12.13
CA GLY A 81 -5.54 -18.56 -13.58
C GLY A 81 -5.59 -17.23 -14.32
N LEU A 82 -4.85 -16.24 -13.80
CA LEU A 82 -4.54 -14.99 -14.49
C LEU A 82 -3.77 -15.29 -15.80
N GLN A 83 -3.57 -14.27 -16.63
CA GLN A 83 -2.88 -14.48 -17.91
C GLN A 83 -1.51 -15.19 -17.72
N ARG A 84 -1.14 -16.10 -18.61
CA ARG A 84 0.03 -16.98 -18.40
C ARG A 84 1.37 -16.39 -18.89
N GLU A 85 1.39 -15.15 -19.39
CA GLU A 85 2.65 -14.58 -19.87
C GLU A 85 3.58 -14.23 -18.70
N PRO A 86 4.88 -14.60 -18.79
CA PRO A 86 5.85 -14.27 -17.75
C PRO A 86 5.92 -12.77 -17.40
N GLY A 87 5.70 -11.90 -18.40
CA GLY A 87 5.71 -10.46 -18.21
C GLY A 87 4.58 -9.96 -17.30
N GLN A 88 3.39 -10.56 -17.36
CA GLN A 88 2.25 -10.20 -16.51
C GLN A 88 2.43 -10.71 -15.09
N PHE A 89 3.07 -11.88 -14.93
CA PHE A 89 3.43 -12.41 -13.62
C PHE A 89 4.44 -11.50 -12.92
N ILE A 90 5.52 -11.10 -13.60
CA ILE A 90 6.53 -10.21 -13.03
C ILE A 90 5.92 -8.87 -12.62
N TYR A 91 5.07 -8.28 -13.47
CA TYR A 91 4.39 -7.02 -13.12
C TYR A 91 3.46 -7.18 -11.91
N PHE A 92 2.68 -8.26 -11.86
CA PHE A 92 1.82 -8.57 -10.72
C PHE A 92 2.63 -8.63 -9.41
N GLU A 93 3.75 -9.36 -9.44
CA GLU A 93 4.61 -9.53 -8.28
C GLU A 93 5.28 -8.22 -7.86
N LEU A 94 5.73 -7.40 -8.81
CA LEU A 94 6.27 -6.07 -8.53
C LEU A 94 5.24 -5.16 -7.85
N VAL A 95 3.97 -5.19 -8.27
CA VAL A 95 2.92 -4.40 -7.61
C VAL A 95 2.66 -4.89 -6.19
N VAL A 96 2.60 -6.21 -5.96
CA VAL A 96 2.41 -6.78 -4.61
C VAL A 96 3.60 -6.44 -3.71
N LEU A 97 4.83 -6.53 -4.22
CA LEU A 97 6.05 -6.11 -3.51
C LEU A 97 6.00 -4.63 -3.12
N MET A 98 5.66 -3.75 -4.06
CA MET A 98 5.55 -2.30 -3.79
C MET A 98 4.47 -2.02 -2.76
N ALA A 99 3.33 -2.73 -2.81
CA ALA A 99 2.29 -2.63 -1.80
C ALA A 99 2.79 -3.04 -0.42
N MET A 100 3.52 -4.15 -0.31
CA MET A 100 4.12 -4.61 0.96
C MET A 100 5.14 -3.61 1.53
N LEU A 101 6.00 -3.03 0.67
CA LEU A 101 6.94 -1.98 1.04
C LEU A 101 6.21 -0.73 1.57
N LEU A 102 5.10 -0.34 0.96
CA LEU A 102 4.28 0.79 1.40
C LEU A 102 3.63 0.54 2.75
N VAL A 103 3.10 -0.67 3.00
CA VAL A 103 2.55 -1.05 4.30
C VAL A 103 3.61 -0.99 5.37
N GLU A 104 4.81 -1.53 5.12
CA GLU A 104 5.92 -1.43 6.06
C GLU A 104 6.22 0.02 6.41
N CYS A 105 6.35 0.89 5.40
CA CYS A 105 6.58 2.32 5.63
C CYS A 105 5.45 2.98 6.44
N GLN A 106 4.20 2.64 6.13
CA GLN A 106 3.03 3.13 6.88
C GLN A 106 3.10 2.68 8.34
N MET A 107 3.39 1.41 8.60
CA MET A 107 3.46 0.85 9.95
C MET A 107 4.59 1.49 10.76
N MET A 108 5.75 1.74 10.16
CA MET A 108 6.84 2.45 10.82
C MET A 108 6.44 3.89 11.20
N ILE A 109 5.76 4.62 10.31
CA ILE A 109 5.24 5.96 10.60
C ILE A 109 4.29 5.92 11.79
N VAL A 110 3.36 4.96 11.80
CA VAL A 110 2.42 4.77 12.92
C VAL A 110 3.17 4.43 14.21
N ALA A 111 4.17 3.55 14.17
CA ALA A 111 4.99 3.18 15.33
C ALA A 111 5.78 4.36 15.91
N ALA A 112 6.23 5.31 15.08
CA ALA A 112 6.94 6.50 15.56
C ALA A 112 6.02 7.51 16.27
N ILE A 113 4.76 7.61 15.83
CA ILE A 113 3.77 8.57 16.34
C ILE A 113 3.07 8.03 17.59
N VAL A 114 2.65 6.77 17.56
CA VAL A 114 1.75 6.21 18.58
C VAL A 114 2.53 5.71 19.79
N PRO A 115 2.15 6.08 21.03
CA PRO A 115 2.91 5.71 22.23
C PRO A 115 2.70 4.24 22.66
N ASN A 116 1.58 3.62 22.25
CA ASN A 116 1.15 2.31 22.74
C ASN A 116 0.92 1.32 21.60
N LEU A 117 1.37 0.07 21.78
CA LEU A 117 1.25 -1.01 20.79
C LEU A 117 -0.20 -1.19 20.30
N LEU A 118 -1.16 -1.29 21.22
CA LEU A 118 -2.57 -1.54 20.90
C LEU A 118 -3.15 -0.41 20.03
N MET A 119 -2.88 0.85 20.37
CA MET A 119 -3.31 1.99 19.56
C MET A 119 -2.65 1.97 18.18
N GLY A 120 -1.39 1.51 18.09
CA GLY A 120 -0.67 1.41 16.83
C GLY A 120 -1.25 0.36 15.89
N ILE A 121 -1.61 -0.82 16.42
CA ILE A 121 -2.29 -1.86 15.65
C ILE A 121 -3.66 -1.37 15.16
N ILE A 122 -4.47 -0.77 16.05
CA ILE A 122 -5.81 -0.27 15.71
C ILE A 122 -5.73 0.84 14.65
N SER A 123 -4.83 1.82 14.84
CA SER A 123 -4.67 2.92 13.89
C SER A 123 -4.07 2.47 12.56
N GLY A 124 -3.06 1.59 12.58
CA GLY A 124 -2.45 1.01 11.38
C GLY A 124 -3.47 0.24 10.55
N ALA A 125 -4.23 -0.68 11.18
CA ALA A 125 -5.30 -1.42 10.51
C ALA A 125 -6.44 -0.49 10.04
N GLY A 126 -6.80 0.52 10.83
CA GLY A 126 -7.83 1.49 10.49
C GLY A 126 -7.46 2.33 9.25
N VAL A 127 -6.24 2.86 9.20
CA VAL A 127 -5.71 3.57 8.02
C VAL A 127 -5.69 2.64 6.81
N GLN A 128 -5.26 1.40 6.99
CA GLN A 128 -5.23 0.41 5.91
C GLN A 128 -6.63 0.13 5.34
N GLY A 129 -7.60 -0.10 6.23
CA GLY A 129 -8.99 -0.34 5.86
C GLY A 129 -9.61 0.85 5.13
N LEU A 130 -9.36 2.08 5.60
CA LEU A 130 -9.80 3.29 4.92
C LEU A 130 -9.19 3.40 3.52
N MET A 131 -7.88 3.12 3.37
CA MET A 131 -7.21 3.18 2.06
C MET A 131 -7.80 2.17 1.08
N ILE A 132 -8.10 0.95 1.53
CA ILE A 132 -8.76 -0.09 0.72
C ILE A 132 -10.18 0.34 0.33
N LEU A 133 -10.96 0.92 1.24
CA LEU A 133 -12.30 1.44 0.95
C LEU A 133 -12.24 2.55 -0.11
N GLY A 134 -11.23 3.42 0.00
CA GLY A 134 -10.97 4.50 -0.95
C GLY A 134 -10.31 4.07 -2.25
N ALA A 135 -10.03 2.78 -2.49
CA ALA A 135 -9.24 2.33 -3.63
C ALA A 135 -10.01 2.26 -4.97
N GLY A 136 -11.33 2.53 -4.97
CA GLY A 136 -12.15 2.59 -6.19
C GLY A 136 -12.88 1.29 -6.57
N PHE A 137 -12.69 0.20 -5.82
CA PHE A 137 -13.43 -1.06 -6.03
C PHE A 137 -14.84 -1.04 -5.45
N PHE A 138 -14.99 -0.70 -4.16
CA PHE A 138 -16.30 -0.75 -3.47
C PHE A 138 -17.27 0.31 -3.99
N ARG A 139 -16.74 1.43 -4.45
CA ARG A 139 -17.49 2.48 -5.12
C ARG A 139 -16.60 3.08 -6.19
N LEU A 140 -17.18 3.28 -7.38
CA LEU A 140 -16.44 3.81 -8.51
C LEU A 140 -16.01 5.27 -8.28
N PRO A 141 -14.83 5.69 -8.77
CA PRO A 141 -14.27 7.03 -8.58
C PRO A 141 -15.24 8.19 -8.89
N ASN A 142 -16.11 8.01 -9.89
CA ASN A 142 -17.07 9.01 -10.33
C ASN A 142 -18.28 9.19 -9.39
N HIS A 143 -18.58 8.19 -8.56
CA HIS A 143 -19.68 8.24 -7.60
C HIS A 143 -19.19 8.49 -6.16
N LEU A 144 -17.89 8.71 -5.94
CA LEU A 144 -17.35 9.05 -4.63
C LEU A 144 -17.75 10.48 -4.23
N PRO A 145 -18.30 10.69 -3.02
CA PRO A 145 -18.58 12.03 -2.51
C PRO A 145 -17.29 12.86 -2.42
N HIS A 146 -17.37 14.09 -2.95
CA HIS A 146 -16.20 14.86 -3.33
C HIS A 146 -15.27 15.29 -2.18
N ILE A 147 -15.83 15.56 -0.99
CA ILE A 147 -15.13 16.33 0.07
C ILE A 147 -14.12 15.51 0.89
N PHE A 148 -14.34 14.21 1.07
CA PHE A 148 -13.47 13.38 1.91
C PHE A 148 -12.96 12.14 1.16
N TRP A 149 -13.86 11.49 0.43
CA TRP A 149 -13.57 10.22 -0.23
C TRP A 149 -12.84 10.42 -1.57
N LYS A 150 -13.29 11.38 -2.40
CA LYS A 150 -12.61 11.67 -3.67
C LYS A 150 -11.32 12.47 -3.45
N TYR A 151 -11.40 13.54 -2.66
CA TYR A 151 -10.24 14.33 -2.24
C TYR A 151 -10.23 14.30 -0.70
N PRO A 152 -9.18 13.82 -0.01
CA PRO A 152 -7.90 13.33 -0.53
C PRO A 152 -7.78 11.79 -0.60
N MET A 153 -8.74 11.03 -0.06
CA MET A 153 -8.57 9.61 0.24
C MET A 153 -8.25 8.74 -0.99
N TYR A 154 -8.96 8.97 -2.10
CA TYR A 154 -8.74 8.25 -3.36
C TYR A 154 -7.36 8.52 -3.97
N TYR A 155 -6.82 9.74 -3.85
CA TYR A 155 -5.51 10.09 -4.42
C TYR A 155 -4.33 9.72 -3.52
N ILE A 156 -4.53 9.69 -2.20
CA ILE A 156 -3.50 9.28 -1.22
C ILE A 156 -3.40 7.76 -1.12
N SER A 157 -4.49 7.03 -1.35
CA SER A 157 -4.50 5.57 -1.23
C SER A 157 -3.61 4.91 -2.28
N PHE A 158 -2.56 4.23 -1.84
CA PHE A 158 -1.72 3.44 -2.74
C PHE A 158 -2.45 2.24 -3.33
N HIS A 159 -3.47 1.72 -2.63
CA HIS A 159 -4.33 0.64 -3.13
C HIS A 159 -5.01 1.02 -4.44
N ARG A 160 -5.31 2.30 -4.68
CA ARG A 160 -5.83 2.76 -5.98
C ARG A 160 -4.86 2.40 -7.10
N TYR A 161 -3.62 2.88 -7.03
CA TYR A 161 -2.63 2.70 -8.08
C TYR A 161 -2.24 1.22 -8.24
N ALA A 162 -2.21 0.47 -7.13
CA ALA A 162 -2.04 -0.97 -7.18
C ALA A 162 -3.17 -1.66 -7.96
N LEU A 163 -4.44 -1.34 -7.67
CA LEU A 163 -5.57 -1.94 -8.37
C LEU A 163 -5.65 -1.51 -9.84
N GLU A 164 -5.46 -0.23 -10.14
CA GLU A 164 -5.45 0.29 -11.51
C GLU A 164 -4.34 -0.39 -12.34
N GLY A 165 -3.14 -0.52 -11.78
CA GLY A 165 -2.03 -1.24 -12.41
C GLY A 165 -2.34 -2.73 -12.63
N LEU A 166 -2.87 -3.43 -11.63
CA LEU A 166 -3.23 -4.85 -11.73
C LEU A 166 -4.38 -5.08 -12.73
N TYR A 167 -5.36 -4.19 -12.79
CA TYR A 167 -6.44 -4.26 -13.77
C TYR A 167 -5.93 -4.02 -15.18
N LYS A 168 -5.09 -3.01 -15.41
CA LYS A 168 -4.44 -2.82 -16.71
C LYS A 168 -3.63 -4.07 -17.09
N ASN A 169 -2.86 -4.63 -16.16
CA ASN A 169 -2.05 -5.81 -16.42
C ASN A 169 -2.86 -7.06 -16.79
N GLU A 170 -4.00 -7.28 -16.13
CA GLU A 170 -4.84 -8.47 -16.37
C GLU A 170 -5.77 -8.32 -17.58
N PHE A 171 -6.35 -7.14 -17.82
CA PHE A 171 -7.38 -6.98 -18.86
C PHE A 171 -6.84 -6.47 -20.19
N GLU A 172 -5.65 -5.87 -20.23
CA GLU A 172 -5.01 -5.45 -21.48
C GLU A 172 -4.68 -6.69 -22.34
N GLY A 173 -5.16 -6.69 -23.58
CA GLY A 173 -5.01 -7.80 -24.53
C GLY A 173 -6.03 -8.94 -24.40
N LEU A 174 -6.92 -8.93 -23.40
CA LEU A 174 -7.99 -9.93 -23.27
C LEU A 174 -9.24 -9.54 -24.07
N LYS A 175 -9.81 -10.53 -24.77
CA LYS A 175 -11.11 -10.44 -25.43
C LYS A 175 -12.07 -11.43 -24.82
N PHE A 176 -13.19 -10.94 -24.29
CA PHE A 176 -14.19 -11.80 -23.67
C PHE A 176 -15.42 -11.97 -24.59
N PRO A 177 -15.96 -13.18 -24.77
CA PRO A 177 -17.22 -13.36 -25.50
C PRO A 177 -18.40 -12.87 -24.66
N ALA A 178 -19.23 -11.95 -25.18
CA ALA A 178 -20.37 -11.39 -24.43
C ALA A 178 -21.44 -12.44 -24.08
N TYR A 179 -21.58 -13.48 -24.91
CA TYR A 179 -22.57 -14.55 -24.76
C TYR A 179 -21.96 -15.94 -25.02
N PRO A 180 -22.45 -17.00 -24.34
CA PRO A 180 -22.13 -18.38 -24.72
C PRO A 180 -22.75 -18.66 -26.09
N GLY A 181 -21.94 -18.67 -27.15
CA GLY A 181 -22.41 -18.82 -28.55
C GLY A 181 -21.73 -17.92 -29.59
N GLY A 182 -21.02 -16.86 -29.16
CA GLY A 182 -20.17 -16.03 -30.01
C GLY A 182 -20.82 -14.80 -30.66
N LEU A 183 -20.06 -13.70 -30.63
CA LEU A 183 -20.28 -12.30 -31.03
C LEU A 183 -21.51 -11.58 -30.41
N PRO A 184 -21.34 -10.41 -29.77
CA PRO A 184 -20.14 -9.54 -29.76
C PRO A 184 -19.07 -9.93 -28.73
N THR A 185 -17.80 -9.62 -28.99
CA THR A 185 -16.68 -9.72 -28.03
C THR A 185 -16.48 -8.38 -27.32
N VAL A 186 -16.45 -8.39 -26.00
CA VAL A 186 -16.10 -7.23 -25.18
C VAL A 186 -14.58 -7.20 -25.02
N ASP A 187 -13.98 -6.13 -25.53
CA ASP A 187 -12.56 -5.89 -25.39
C ASP A 187 -12.21 -5.43 -23.98
N GLY A 188 -11.09 -5.91 -23.44
CA GLY A 188 -10.65 -5.61 -22.08
C GLY A 188 -10.44 -4.12 -21.83
N GLU A 189 -10.03 -3.34 -22.83
CA GLU A 189 -9.90 -1.88 -22.70
C GLU A 189 -11.27 -1.18 -22.56
N THR A 190 -12.26 -1.66 -23.31
CA THR A 190 -13.63 -1.15 -23.20
C THR A 190 -14.19 -1.48 -21.83
N LEU A 191 -13.86 -2.65 -21.28
CA LEU A 191 -14.26 -3.06 -19.93
C LEU A 191 -13.60 -2.19 -18.85
N LEU A 192 -12.30 -1.94 -18.96
CA LEU A 192 -11.55 -1.07 -18.04
C LEU A 192 -12.14 0.35 -18.00
N LYS A 193 -12.48 0.93 -19.16
CA LYS A 193 -13.05 2.28 -19.25
C LYS A 193 -14.52 2.34 -18.81
N SER A 194 -15.36 1.43 -19.27
CA SER A 194 -16.83 1.52 -19.10
C SER A 194 -17.33 0.91 -17.79
N VAL A 195 -16.71 -0.19 -17.35
CA VAL A 195 -17.17 -0.94 -16.16
C VAL A 195 -16.37 -0.54 -14.94
N LEU A 196 -15.04 -0.48 -15.04
CA LEU A 196 -14.16 -0.18 -13.90
C LEU A 196 -13.80 1.32 -13.78
N HIS A 197 -14.13 2.14 -14.79
CA HIS A 197 -13.78 3.56 -14.86
C HIS A 197 -12.29 3.84 -14.56
N VAL A 198 -11.41 2.96 -15.02
CA VAL A 198 -9.96 3.10 -14.86
C VAL A 198 -9.44 4.16 -15.83
N GLU A 199 -8.56 5.04 -15.33
CA GLU A 199 -7.88 6.03 -16.16
C GLU A 199 -6.88 5.34 -17.12
N MET A 200 -7.28 5.22 -18.38
CA MET A 200 -6.43 4.67 -19.45
C MET A 200 -5.55 5.73 -20.14
N GLY A 201 -5.49 6.95 -19.60
CA GLY A 201 -4.68 8.03 -20.17
C GLY A 201 -3.17 7.80 -20.07
N TYR A 202 -2.74 6.80 -19.30
CA TYR A 202 -1.34 6.50 -19.04
C TYR A 202 -1.10 5.01 -18.77
N SER A 203 0.13 4.55 -19.01
CA SER A 203 0.52 3.13 -18.94
C SER A 203 0.59 2.58 -17.52
N LYS A 204 0.40 1.25 -17.37
CA LYS A 204 0.54 0.51 -16.09
C LYS A 204 1.90 0.72 -15.40
N TRP A 205 2.94 1.04 -16.15
CA TRP A 205 4.27 1.34 -15.59
C TRP A 205 4.32 2.66 -14.82
N ILE A 206 3.46 3.61 -15.16
CA ILE A 206 3.36 4.88 -14.44
C ILE A 206 2.68 4.67 -13.09
N ASP A 207 1.67 3.79 -13.00
CA ASP A 207 1.09 3.38 -11.70
C ASP A 207 2.18 2.80 -10.78
N LEU A 208 3.02 1.92 -11.32
CA LEU A 208 4.14 1.34 -10.59
C LEU A 208 5.19 2.40 -10.18
N ALA A 209 5.48 3.37 -11.05
CA ALA A 209 6.39 4.47 -10.74
C ALA A 209 5.83 5.40 -9.65
N ILE A 210 4.51 5.65 -9.64
CA ILE A 210 3.84 6.41 -8.58
C ILE A 210 3.96 5.65 -7.25
N MET A 211 3.72 4.34 -7.24
CA MET A 211 3.90 3.53 -6.02
C MET A 211 5.34 3.58 -5.50
N PHE A 212 6.33 3.49 -6.39
CA PHE A 212 7.73 3.64 -6.00
C PHE A 212 8.02 5.04 -5.42
N GLY A 213 7.48 6.10 -6.05
CA GLY A 213 7.55 7.47 -5.53
C GLY A 213 6.92 7.60 -4.14
N MET A 214 5.80 6.92 -3.89
CA MET A 214 5.16 6.87 -2.58
C MET A 214 6.02 6.18 -1.53
N VAL A 215 6.74 5.10 -1.87
CA VAL A 215 7.68 4.43 -0.95
C VAL A 215 8.75 5.42 -0.49
N VAL A 216 9.36 6.13 -1.43
CA VAL A 216 10.37 7.15 -1.12
C VAL A 216 9.76 8.27 -0.27
N ALA A 217 8.57 8.75 -0.63
CA ALA A 217 7.87 9.81 0.11
C ALA A 217 7.57 9.39 1.56
N TYR A 218 7.12 8.16 1.80
CA TYR A 218 6.83 7.65 3.14
C TYR A 218 8.11 7.49 3.96
N ARG A 219 9.22 7.06 3.36
CA ARG A 219 10.52 7.00 4.04
C ARG A 219 11.04 8.39 4.43
N ILE A 220 10.87 9.39 3.55
CA ILE A 220 11.20 10.79 3.85
C ILE A 220 10.30 11.32 4.97
N MET A 221 9.00 11.04 4.92
CA MET A 221 8.05 11.43 5.96
C MET A 221 8.44 10.82 7.32
N PHE A 222 8.76 9.53 7.35
CA PHE A 222 9.24 8.85 8.55
C PHE A 222 10.51 9.49 9.12
N PHE A 223 11.49 9.80 8.26
CA PHE A 223 12.70 10.53 8.65
C PHE A 223 12.37 11.89 9.27
N CYS A 224 11.49 12.67 8.64
CA CYS A 224 11.05 13.97 9.13
C CYS A 224 10.32 13.88 10.48
N ILE A 225 9.48 12.86 10.68
CA ILE A 225 8.74 12.64 11.93
C ILE A 225 9.73 12.37 13.08
N ILE A 226 10.70 11.48 12.88
CA ILE A 226 11.72 11.21 13.90
C ILE A 226 12.51 12.47 14.20
N LYS A 227 12.94 13.20 13.17
CA LYS A 227 13.70 14.46 13.36
C LYS A 227 12.93 15.54 14.10
N THR A 228 11.64 15.68 13.81
CA THR A 228 10.79 16.64 14.52
C THR A 228 10.62 16.23 15.98
N LYS A 229 10.43 14.95 16.26
CA LYS A 229 10.33 14.42 17.63
C LYS A 229 11.62 14.64 18.44
N GLU A 230 12.79 14.50 17.80
CA GLU A 230 14.10 14.82 18.41
C GLU A 230 14.19 16.30 18.81
N ASN A 231 13.74 17.22 17.95
CA ASN A 231 13.87 18.67 18.21
C ASN A 231 12.82 19.20 19.20
N VAL A 232 11.60 18.68 19.16
CA VAL A 232 10.48 19.18 19.99
C VAL A 232 10.51 18.58 21.39
N GLY A 233 11.00 17.35 21.55
CA GLY A 233 11.14 16.67 22.85
C GLY A 233 11.83 17.51 23.95
N PRO A 234 13.05 18.05 23.71
CA PRO A 234 13.73 18.89 24.71
C PRO A 234 12.99 20.21 24.97
N ILE A 235 12.43 20.85 23.94
CA ILE A 235 11.69 22.12 24.08
C ILE A 235 10.48 21.96 25.01
N ILE A 236 9.72 20.86 24.87
CA ILE A 236 8.58 20.57 25.75
C ILE A 236 9.07 20.31 27.19
N ARG A 237 10.18 19.57 27.36
CA ARG A 237 10.74 19.32 28.70
C ARG A 237 11.23 20.61 29.38
N ASP A 238 11.84 21.51 28.63
CA ASP A 238 12.30 22.81 29.12
C ASP A 238 11.13 23.73 29.48
N PHE A 239 10.05 23.69 28.69
CA PHE A 239 8.83 24.44 28.99
C PHE A 239 8.11 23.90 30.24
N MET A 240 8.00 22.58 30.38
CA MET A 240 7.38 21.95 31.55
C MET A 240 8.20 22.20 32.82
N SER A 241 9.53 22.08 32.76
CA SER A 241 10.39 22.35 33.92
C SER A 241 10.29 23.82 34.35
N SER A 242 10.28 24.76 33.40
CA SER A 242 10.08 26.19 33.69
C SER A 242 8.74 26.50 34.39
N TYR A 243 7.67 25.79 34.03
CA TYR A 243 6.37 25.91 34.71
C TYR A 243 6.39 25.34 36.14
N THR A 244 7.08 24.22 36.37
CA THR A 244 7.20 23.61 37.70
C THR A 244 8.00 24.49 38.67
N PHE A 245 8.98 25.26 38.20
CA PHE A 245 9.74 26.20 39.05
C PHE A 245 9.02 27.54 39.31
N ARG A 246 7.89 27.81 38.64
CA ARG A 246 7.16 29.08 38.73
C ARG A 246 5.93 29.01 39.65
N ASN A 247 5.59 27.82 40.14
CA ASN A 247 4.63 27.56 41.21
C ASN A 247 5.37 27.12 42.48
#